data_AF-A0A6P7TUZ2-F1
#
_entry.id   AF-A0A6P7TUZ2-F1
#
_cell.length_a   1.000
_cell.length_b   1.000
_cell.length_c   1.000
_cell.angle_alpha   90.00
_cell.angle_beta   90.00
_cell.angle_gamma   90.00
#
_symmetry.space_group_name_H-M   'P 1'
#
loop_
_entity.id
_entity.type
_entity.pdbx_description
1 polymer ?
#
loop_
_entity_poly.entity_id
_entity_poly.type
_entity_poly.pdbx_seq_one_letter_code
_entity_poly.pdbx_strand_id
1 'polypeptide(L)'
;MLSARSDPDFEGFTLDDIENINENKSILSSNGSDIDISDYSSDKEDFENKSDENDIYLHLTDSANGPSENEPNCDPLHKVRPVIDLLFNNYKTVYLPGKNLSVDEAMICYKGRVHFQQYMPTKPTKLGIKVWEVCESDTGYCVNFDVYTVALAENLAH
;
A
#
# COMPACT_ATOMS: atom_id res chain seq x y z
N MET A 1 2.00 18.62 -7.87
CA MET A 1 0.84 17.72 -8.06
C MET A 1 0.61 17.42 -9.54
N LEU A 2 1.49 16.66 -10.19
CA LEU A 2 1.29 16.22 -11.59
C LEU A 2 1.73 14.76 -11.85
N SER A 3 2.14 14.01 -10.81
CA SER A 3 2.86 12.73 -10.97
C SER A 3 1.92 11.55 -11.32
N ALA A 4 0.79 11.41 -10.61
CA ALA A 4 -0.06 10.23 -10.78
C ALA A 4 -0.89 10.21 -12.08
N ARG A 5 -1.17 11.36 -12.71
CA ARG A 5 -2.01 11.45 -13.92
C ARG A 5 -1.27 11.12 -15.23
N SER A 6 0.05 10.94 -15.20
CA SER A 6 0.85 10.68 -16.40
C SER A 6 1.17 9.19 -16.61
N ASP A 7 0.87 8.32 -15.66
CA ASP A 7 1.07 6.88 -15.82
C ASP A 7 -0.18 6.26 -16.48
N PRO A 8 -0.09 5.74 -17.72
CA PRO A 8 -1.22 5.13 -18.42
C PRO A 8 -1.72 3.85 -17.75
N ASP A 9 -0.90 3.22 -16.90
CA ASP A 9 -1.23 1.96 -16.22
C ASP A 9 -1.89 2.17 -14.84
N PHE A 10 -1.94 3.42 -14.37
CA PHE A 10 -2.62 3.77 -13.13
C PHE A 10 -4.11 4.00 -13.42
N GLU A 11 -4.94 2.99 -13.12
CA GLU A 11 -6.40 3.09 -13.28
C GLU A 11 -7.04 4.15 -12.36
N GLY A 12 -6.30 4.63 -11.36
CA GLY A 12 -6.72 5.65 -10.43
C GLY A 12 -7.42 5.07 -9.20
N PHE A 13 -7.29 5.75 -8.06
CA PHE A 13 -8.19 5.53 -6.94
C PHE A 13 -9.56 6.12 -7.29
N THR A 14 -10.62 5.33 -7.15
CA THR A 14 -11.97 5.79 -7.48
C THR A 14 -12.44 6.86 -6.49
N LEU A 15 -13.41 7.69 -6.89
CA LEU A 15 -14.04 8.62 -5.95
C LEU A 15 -14.72 7.87 -4.80
N ASP A 16 -15.18 6.63 -5.00
CA ASP A 16 -15.74 5.78 -3.94
C ASP A 16 -14.68 5.33 -2.90
N ASP A 17 -13.41 5.21 -3.32
CA ASP A 17 -12.28 4.95 -2.42
C ASP A 17 -11.97 6.16 -1.52
N ILE A 18 -12.35 7.36 -1.97
CA ILE A 18 -12.11 8.65 -1.30
C ILE A 18 -13.38 9.13 -0.54
N GLU A 19 -14.59 8.89 -1.05
CA GLU A 19 -15.85 9.41 -0.50
C GLU A 19 -16.40 8.59 0.68
N ASN A 20 -16.03 7.31 0.81
CA ASN A 20 -16.39 6.48 1.98
C ASN A 20 -15.74 6.92 3.31
N ILE A 21 -14.93 7.97 3.27
CA ILE A 21 -14.35 8.63 4.45
C ILE A 21 -15.42 9.47 5.18
N ASN A 22 -16.49 9.92 4.49
CA ASN A 22 -17.49 10.82 5.08
C ASN A 22 -18.56 10.14 5.94
N GLU A 23 -18.84 8.84 5.77
CA GLU A 23 -19.86 8.14 6.58
C GLU A 23 -19.39 7.89 8.03
N ASN A 24 -18.08 7.74 8.25
CA ASN A 24 -17.46 7.58 9.57
C ASN A 24 -17.43 8.87 10.41
N LYS A 25 -17.77 10.02 9.81
CA LYS A 25 -17.87 11.32 10.50
C LYS A 25 -18.92 11.31 11.64
N SER A 26 -19.92 10.43 11.54
CA SER A 26 -20.96 10.26 12.59
C SER A 26 -20.50 9.39 13.77
N ILE A 27 -19.54 8.49 13.56
CA ILE A 27 -19.01 7.57 14.58
C ILE A 27 -17.89 8.23 15.38
N LEU A 28 -17.07 9.06 14.74
CA LEU A 28 -15.97 9.77 15.40
C LEU A 28 -16.45 10.94 16.29
N SER A 29 -17.65 11.49 16.07
CA SER A 29 -18.18 12.57 16.91
C SER A 29 -18.67 12.12 18.29
N SER A 30 -18.84 10.82 18.54
CA SER A 30 -19.29 10.28 19.83
C SER A 30 -18.17 9.78 20.74
N ASN A 31 -16.98 9.50 20.21
CA ASN A 31 -15.84 8.94 20.94
C ASN A 31 -14.63 9.88 20.89
N GLY A 32 -14.82 11.15 21.29
CA GLY A 32 -13.78 12.17 21.30
C GLY A 32 -12.64 11.91 22.30
N SER A 33 -11.84 10.90 22.01
CA SER A 33 -10.45 10.82 22.44
C SER A 33 -9.59 11.14 21.23
N ASP A 34 -9.04 12.34 21.20
CA ASP A 34 -7.92 12.68 20.32
C ASP A 34 -6.86 11.58 20.52
N ILE A 35 -6.51 10.85 19.45
CA ILE A 35 -5.40 9.91 19.49
C ILE A 35 -4.14 10.75 19.69
N ASP A 36 -3.57 10.68 20.88
CA ASP A 36 -2.32 11.39 21.21
C ASP A 36 -1.16 10.68 20.50
N ILE A 37 -0.77 11.21 19.34
CA ILE A 37 0.36 10.72 18.54
C ILE A 37 1.72 11.01 19.25
N SER A 38 1.73 11.73 20.38
CA SER A 38 2.98 12.03 21.10
C SER A 38 3.68 10.80 21.70
N ASP A 39 2.99 9.65 21.79
CA ASP A 39 3.58 8.37 22.21
C ASP A 39 4.26 7.61 21.05
N TYR A 40 4.10 8.05 19.79
CA TYR A 40 4.82 7.46 18.66
C TYR A 40 6.23 8.06 18.57
N SER A 41 7.18 7.43 19.27
CA SER A 41 8.59 7.78 19.18
C SER A 41 9.08 7.61 17.74
N SER A 42 9.67 8.65 17.15
CA SER A 42 10.35 8.57 15.85
C SER A 42 11.70 7.87 15.96
N ASP A 43 11.79 6.83 16.78
CA ASP A 43 12.96 5.98 16.82
C ASP A 43 13.04 5.30 15.45
N LYS A 44 13.89 5.87 14.58
CA LYS A 44 14.42 5.17 13.43
C LYS A 44 15.31 4.07 13.99
N GLU A 45 14.71 3.01 14.52
CA GLU A 45 15.39 1.74 14.50
C GLU A 45 15.58 1.44 13.01
N ASP A 46 16.82 1.55 12.56
CA ASP A 46 17.23 0.95 11.31
C ASP A 46 16.81 -0.51 11.43
N PHE A 47 15.72 -0.88 10.76
CA PHE A 47 15.26 -2.26 10.68
C PHE A 47 16.30 -3.00 9.84
N GLU A 48 17.44 -3.33 10.46
CA GLU A 48 18.35 -4.33 9.94
C GLU A 48 17.49 -5.56 9.72
N ASN A 49 17.36 -5.98 8.46
CA ASN A 49 16.69 -7.23 8.08
C ASN A 49 17.48 -8.41 8.67
N LYS A 50 17.40 -8.59 9.97
CA LYS A 50 17.89 -9.73 10.71
C LYS A 50 16.68 -10.64 10.81
N SER A 51 16.51 -11.48 9.78
CA SER A 51 15.47 -12.50 9.80
C SER A 51 15.73 -13.40 11.01
N ASP A 52 14.82 -13.39 11.97
CA ASP A 52 14.85 -14.37 13.04
C ASP A 52 14.40 -15.73 12.50
N GLU A 53 14.82 -16.82 13.15
CA GLU A 53 14.50 -18.20 12.72
C GLU A 53 12.98 -18.47 12.61
N ASN A 54 12.14 -17.62 13.21
CA ASN A 54 10.68 -17.72 13.16
C ASN A 54 10.05 -17.02 11.96
N ASP A 55 10.76 -16.10 11.29
CA ASP A 55 10.22 -15.36 10.13
C ASP A 55 10.01 -16.25 8.91
N ILE A 56 10.73 -17.39 8.84
CA ILE A 56 10.65 -18.34 7.73
C ILE A 56 9.32 -19.12 7.69
N TYR A 57 8.54 -19.09 8.77
CA TYR A 57 7.26 -19.82 8.89
C TYR A 57 6.05 -18.88 8.93
N LEU A 58 6.22 -17.59 8.66
CA LEU A 58 5.11 -16.65 8.64
C LEU A 58 4.26 -16.86 7.37
N HIS A 59 3.10 -17.48 7.54
CA HIS A 59 2.09 -17.63 6.50
C HIS A 59 0.86 -16.77 6.84
N LEU A 60 0.54 -15.82 5.97
CA LEU A 60 -0.62 -14.92 6.13
C LEU A 60 -1.91 -15.51 5.53
N THR A 61 -1.78 -16.56 4.72
CA THR A 61 -2.87 -17.23 4.02
C THR A 61 -2.72 -18.74 4.09
N ASP A 62 -3.85 -19.44 4.20
CA ASP A 62 -3.87 -20.89 4.04
C ASP A 62 -3.63 -21.27 2.57
N SER A 63 -2.53 -21.98 2.32
CA SER A 63 -2.13 -22.41 0.98
C SER A 63 -3.09 -23.47 0.40
N ALA A 64 -3.88 -24.15 1.23
CA ALA A 64 -4.90 -25.08 0.76
C ALA A 64 -6.08 -24.37 0.06
N ASN A 65 -6.29 -23.08 0.35
CA ASN A 65 -7.38 -22.27 -0.20
C ASN A 65 -6.89 -21.26 -1.25
N GLY A 66 -5.61 -21.34 -1.64
CA GLY A 66 -5.04 -20.45 -2.65
C GLY A 66 -5.60 -20.74 -4.04
N PRO A 67 -5.71 -19.71 -4.90
CA PRO A 67 -6.07 -19.91 -6.31
C PRO A 67 -5.07 -20.86 -6.97
N SER A 68 -5.55 -21.72 -7.88
CA SER A 68 -4.64 -22.59 -8.63
C SER A 68 -3.74 -21.72 -9.53
N GLU A 69 -2.45 -22.04 -9.64
CA GLU A 69 -1.46 -21.24 -10.41
C GLU A 69 -1.83 -21.05 -11.89
N ASN A 70 -2.81 -21.83 -12.39
CA ASN A 70 -3.26 -21.81 -13.78
C ASN A 70 -4.64 -21.15 -13.97
N GLU A 71 -5.21 -20.54 -12.93
CA GLU A 71 -6.47 -19.81 -13.07
C GLU A 71 -6.26 -18.45 -13.77
N PRO A 72 -6.93 -18.20 -14.90
CA PRO A 72 -6.95 -16.87 -15.48
C PRO A 72 -7.59 -15.91 -14.46
N ASN A 73 -6.90 -14.81 -14.13
CA ASN A 73 -7.26 -13.82 -13.11
C ASN A 73 -6.89 -14.17 -11.65
N CYS A 74 -5.90 -15.04 -11.43
CA CYS A 74 -5.30 -15.19 -10.10
C CYS A 74 -4.67 -13.87 -9.61
N ASP A 75 -5.13 -13.35 -8.47
CA ASP A 75 -4.58 -12.16 -7.82
C ASP A 75 -3.09 -12.38 -7.46
N PRO A 76 -2.15 -11.61 -8.05
CA PRO A 76 -0.73 -11.72 -7.74
C PRO A 76 -0.38 -11.49 -6.26
N LEU A 77 -1.25 -10.79 -5.52
CA LEU A 77 -1.08 -10.46 -4.11
C LEU A 77 -1.86 -11.38 -3.17
N HIS A 78 -2.48 -12.48 -3.66
CA HIS A 78 -3.35 -13.33 -2.85
C HIS A 78 -2.74 -13.72 -1.50
N LYS A 79 -1.42 -13.98 -1.44
CA LYS A 79 -0.68 -14.36 -0.21
C LYS A 79 -0.63 -13.26 0.87
N VAL A 80 -0.76 -12.01 0.48
CA VAL A 80 -0.70 -10.85 1.39
C VAL A 80 -2.02 -10.09 1.45
N ARG A 81 -2.99 -10.44 0.58
CA ARG A 81 -4.30 -9.79 0.46
C ARG A 81 -5.04 -9.64 1.79
N PRO A 82 -5.10 -10.65 2.69
CA PRO A 82 -5.79 -10.48 3.98
C PRO A 82 -5.21 -9.35 4.84
N VAL A 83 -3.88 -9.14 4.77
CA VAL A 83 -3.23 -8.06 5.51
C VAL A 83 -3.49 -6.71 4.86
N ILE A 84 -3.44 -6.63 3.53
CA ILE A 84 -3.79 -5.41 2.79
C ILE A 84 -5.23 -4.98 3.10
N ASP A 85 -6.18 -5.91 3.04
CA ASP A 85 -7.59 -5.63 3.32
C ASP A 85 -7.80 -5.21 4.78
N LEU A 86 -7.09 -5.85 5.72
CA LEU A 86 -7.11 -5.44 7.14
C LEU A 86 -6.59 -4.02 7.32
N LEU A 87 -5.49 -3.65 6.66
CA LEU A 87 -4.93 -2.30 6.70
C LEU A 87 -5.93 -1.28 6.16
N PHE A 88 -6.53 -1.52 4.99
CA PHE A 88 -7.50 -0.59 4.40
C PHE A 88 -8.77 -0.43 5.23
N ASN A 89 -9.24 -1.50 5.86
CA ASN A 89 -10.37 -1.43 6.79
C ASN A 89 -10.01 -0.59 8.02
N ASN A 90 -8.79 -0.71 8.53
CA ASN A 90 -8.33 0.06 9.68
C ASN A 90 -8.03 1.52 9.33
N TYR A 91 -7.43 1.81 8.18
CA TYR A 91 -7.07 3.18 7.77
C TYR A 91 -8.27 4.12 7.80
N LYS A 92 -9.44 3.59 7.39
CA LYS A 92 -10.72 4.32 7.35
C LYS A 92 -11.36 4.56 8.72
N THR A 93 -10.99 3.78 9.74
CA THR A 93 -11.59 3.86 11.09
C THR A 93 -10.73 4.63 12.07
N VAL A 94 -9.41 4.61 11.90
CA VAL A 94 -8.47 5.24 12.84
C VAL A 94 -8.21 6.72 12.54
N TYR A 95 -8.42 7.16 11.29
CA TYR A 95 -8.08 8.52 10.88
C TYR A 95 -9.03 9.06 9.81
N LEU A 96 -9.43 10.32 9.97
CA LEU A 96 -10.23 11.06 9.00
C LEU A 96 -9.35 12.12 8.33
N PRO A 97 -8.85 11.89 7.10
CA PRO A 97 -7.99 12.86 6.44
C PRO A 97 -8.74 14.15 6.08
N GLY A 98 -8.00 15.25 6.11
CA GLY A 98 -8.40 16.54 5.61
C GLY A 98 -8.51 16.58 4.08
N LYS A 99 -8.71 17.79 3.54
CA LYS A 99 -9.02 17.98 2.12
C LYS A 99 -7.81 17.85 1.20
N ASN A 100 -6.60 18.00 1.74
CA ASN A 100 -5.38 18.13 0.97
C ASN A 100 -4.73 16.76 0.80
N LEU A 101 -5.18 16.00 -0.19
CA LEU A 101 -4.60 14.71 -0.54
C LEU A 101 -3.56 14.84 -1.67
N SER A 102 -2.52 14.02 -1.59
CA SER A 102 -1.47 13.87 -2.58
C SER A 102 -1.40 12.43 -3.04
N VAL A 103 -1.18 12.22 -4.33
CA VAL A 103 -0.96 10.89 -4.92
C VAL A 103 0.43 10.87 -5.53
N ASP A 104 1.25 9.90 -5.14
CA ASP A 104 2.60 9.73 -5.67
C ASP A 104 3.00 8.26 -5.72
N GLU A 105 4.11 7.99 -6.41
CA GLU A 105 4.70 6.67 -6.52
C GLU A 105 5.75 6.44 -5.43
N ALA A 106 5.70 5.28 -4.79
CA ALA A 106 6.67 4.81 -3.81
C ALA A 106 7.35 3.51 -4.29
N MET A 107 8.51 3.21 -3.69
CA MET A 107 9.25 1.98 -3.96
C MET A 107 9.51 1.23 -2.65
N ILE A 108 8.96 0.02 -2.54
CA ILE A 108 9.29 -0.91 -1.46
C ILE A 108 10.55 -1.69 -1.86
N CYS A 109 11.60 -1.59 -1.05
CA CYS A 109 12.84 -2.33 -1.29
C CYS A 109 12.61 -3.83 -1.11
N TYR A 110 12.72 -4.57 -2.21
CA TYR A 110 12.58 -6.02 -2.21
C TYR A 110 13.56 -6.64 -3.20
N LYS A 111 14.32 -7.64 -2.74
CA LYS A 111 15.37 -8.33 -3.52
C LYS A 111 15.03 -9.80 -3.83
N GLY A 112 13.84 -10.27 -3.45
CA GLY A 112 13.39 -11.62 -3.75
C GLY A 112 12.84 -11.77 -5.18
N ARG A 113 12.25 -12.94 -5.46
CA ARG A 113 11.70 -13.26 -6.78
C ARG A 113 10.19 -13.06 -6.81
N VAL A 114 9.75 -11.96 -7.41
CA VAL A 114 8.35 -11.68 -7.76
C VAL A 114 8.29 -11.16 -9.19
N HIS A 115 7.22 -11.49 -9.92
CA HIS A 115 7.12 -11.17 -11.35
C HIS A 115 6.79 -9.70 -11.65
N PHE A 116 6.28 -8.97 -10.66
CA PHE A 116 5.88 -7.56 -10.76
C PHE A 116 6.92 -6.58 -10.20
N GLN A 117 8.17 -7.03 -10.01
CA GLN A 117 9.26 -6.15 -9.59
C GLN A 117 9.53 -5.08 -10.66
N GLN A 118 9.66 -3.82 -10.26
CA GLN A 118 9.86 -2.67 -11.14
C GLN A 118 11.22 -2.03 -10.96
N TYR A 119 11.75 -1.47 -12.04
CA TYR A 119 12.95 -0.65 -12.02
C TYR A 119 12.60 0.84 -12.20
N MET A 120 12.89 1.67 -11.19
CA MET A 120 12.68 3.13 -11.24
C MET A 120 14.00 3.86 -11.01
N PRO A 121 14.65 4.40 -12.06
CA PRO A 121 16.01 4.94 -11.97
C PRO A 121 16.13 6.20 -11.10
N THR A 122 15.03 6.92 -10.90
CA THR A 122 14.97 8.18 -10.15
C THR A 122 14.80 7.97 -8.65
N LYS A 123 14.44 6.76 -8.20
CA LYS A 123 14.27 6.43 -6.77
C LYS A 123 15.60 5.96 -6.16
N PRO A 124 15.87 6.25 -4.87
CA PRO A 124 17.06 5.76 -4.17
C PRO A 124 17.19 4.23 -4.24
N THR A 125 16.07 3.55 -3.99
CA THR A 125 15.91 2.12 -4.28
C THR A 125 15.44 1.98 -5.71
N LYS A 126 16.32 1.51 -6.59
CA LYS A 126 16.01 1.44 -8.02
C LYS A 126 15.22 0.21 -8.42
N LEU A 127 15.33 -0.89 -7.69
CA LEU A 127 14.68 -2.16 -8.00
C LEU A 127 13.87 -2.61 -6.78
N GLY A 128 12.58 -2.83 -6.96
CA GLY A 128 11.68 -3.16 -5.86
C GLY A 128 10.23 -3.34 -6.32
N ILE A 129 9.30 -3.24 -5.38
CA ILE A 129 7.86 -3.28 -5.67
C ILE A 129 7.38 -1.84 -5.75
N LYS A 130 6.84 -1.46 -6.92
CA LYS A 130 6.21 -0.14 -7.13
C LYS A 130 4.83 -0.13 -6.47
N VAL A 131 4.53 0.96 -5.78
CA VAL A 131 3.24 1.21 -5.13
C VAL A 131 2.82 2.64 -5.43
N TRP A 132 1.53 2.88 -5.68
CA TRP A 132 0.95 4.21 -5.64
C TRP A 132 0.33 4.45 -4.28
N GLU A 133 0.56 5.60 -3.69
CA GLU A 133 0.08 5.94 -2.35
C GLU A 133 -0.73 7.23 -2.40
N VAL A 134 -1.84 7.25 -1.64
CA VAL A 134 -2.61 8.46 -1.35
C VAL A 134 -2.28 8.89 0.07
N CYS A 135 -1.63 10.04 0.20
CA CYS A 135 -1.24 10.57 1.50
C CYS A 135 -1.86 11.94 1.75
N GLU A 136 -2.27 12.19 3.00
CA GLU A 136 -2.63 13.54 3.43
C GLU A 136 -1.39 14.43 3.50
N SER A 137 -1.48 15.62 2.93
CA SER A 137 -0.34 16.54 2.79
C SER A 137 0.13 17.11 4.13
N ASP A 138 -0.79 17.29 5.08
CA ASP A 138 -0.51 17.99 6.33
C ASP A 138 0.13 17.07 7.37
N THR A 139 -0.31 15.81 7.46
CA THR A 139 0.25 14.81 8.42
C THR A 139 1.17 13.78 7.79
N GLY A 140 1.13 13.60 6.46
CA GLY A 140 1.81 12.49 5.79
C GLY A 140 1.11 11.14 5.95
N TYR A 141 -0.10 11.10 6.51
CA TYR A 141 -0.82 9.85 6.74
C TYR A 141 -1.20 9.17 5.41
N CYS A 142 -0.85 7.89 5.26
CA CYS A 142 -1.24 7.08 4.11
C CYS A 142 -2.70 6.63 4.25
N VAL A 143 -3.57 7.19 3.42
CA VAL A 143 -5.00 6.93 3.40
C VAL A 143 -5.32 5.64 2.65
N ASN A 144 -4.61 5.41 1.54
CA ASN A 144 -4.77 4.23 0.70
C ASN A 144 -3.51 4.00 -0.13
N PHE A 145 -3.31 2.79 -0.62
CA PHE A 145 -2.25 2.49 -1.58
C PHE A 145 -2.68 1.41 -2.56
N ASP A 146 -2.00 1.29 -3.68
CA ASP A 146 -2.19 0.20 -4.63
C ASP A 146 -0.84 -0.31 -5.15
N VAL A 147 -0.70 -1.63 -5.21
CA VAL A 147 0.55 -2.29 -5.59
C VAL A 147 0.51 -2.58 -7.08
N TYR A 148 1.52 -2.11 -7.81
CA TYR A 148 1.62 -2.42 -9.23
C TYR A 148 1.97 -3.90 -9.44
N THR A 149 1.05 -4.65 -10.05
CA THR A 149 1.17 -6.10 -10.24
C THR A 149 1.32 -6.51 -11.71
N VAL A 150 1.27 -5.56 -12.65
CA VAL A 150 1.41 -5.85 -14.08
C VAL A 150 2.88 -6.11 -14.43
N ALA A 151 3.12 -7.13 -15.24
CA ALA A 151 4.47 -7.53 -15.65
C ALA A 151 5.09 -6.54 -16.65
N LEU A 152 6.40 -6.34 -16.56
CA LEU A 152 7.25 -5.52 -17.45
C LEU A 152 7.20 -5.87 -18.95
N ALA A 153 6.40 -6.85 -19.39
CA ALA A 153 6.34 -7.28 -20.78
C ALA A 153 5.82 -6.19 -21.73
N GLU A 154 5.07 -5.20 -21.23
CA GLU A 154 4.52 -4.11 -22.04
C GLU A 154 5.39 -2.84 -22.04
N ASN A 155 6.35 -2.71 -21.11
CA ASN A 155 7.21 -1.53 -20.96
C ASN A 155 8.53 -1.58 -21.75
N LEU A 156 8.70 -2.55 -22.67
CA LEU A 156 9.83 -2.62 -23.61
C LEU A 156 9.49 -2.11 -25.02
N ALA A 157 8.33 -1.51 -25.21
CA ALA A 157 7.84 -1.07 -26.52
C ALA A 157 7.63 0.44 -26.65
N HIS A 158 8.49 1.30 -26.07
CA HIS A 158 8.56 2.72 -26.42
C HIS A 158 9.96 3.32 -26.27
#